data_AF-A0A7C3B971-F1
#
_entry.id   AF-A0A7C3B971-F1
#
_cell.length_a   1.000
_cell.length_b   1.000
_cell.length_c   1.000
_cell.angle_alpha   90.00
_cell.angle_beta   90.00
_cell.angle_gamma   90.00
#
_symmetry.space_group_name_H-M   'P 1'
#
loop_
_entity.id
_entity.type
_entity.pdbx_description
1 polymer ?
#
loop_
_entity_poly.entity_id
_entity_poly.type
_entity_poly.pdbx_seq_one_letter_code
_entity_poly.pdbx_strand_id
1 'polypeptide(L)' 'MTREWIRASEIGTYAYCARAWWLQAVRGVSSRNIPAQQRGVRYHARHGRDVARAHRLYTLGLILLSLGLLLLAMGMWRYV' A
#
# COMPACT_ATOMS: atom_id res chain seq x y z
N MET A 1 -12.34 24.02 9.69
CA MET A 1 -11.78 22.66 9.73
C MET A 1 -11.79 22.19 11.17
N THR A 2 -12.60 21.19 11.51
CA THR A 2 -12.77 20.66 12.87
C THR A 2 -12.32 19.19 12.93
N ARG A 3 -11.11 18.89 12.45
CA ARG A 3 -10.54 17.53 12.58
C ARG A 3 -9.13 17.60 13.13
N GLU A 4 -8.89 16.83 14.19
CA GLU A 4 -7.58 16.63 14.82
C GLU A 4 -6.58 15.88 13.91
N TRP A 5 -7.05 15.26 12.82
CA TRP A 5 -6.25 14.36 11.98
C TRP A 5 -6.26 14.76 10.51
N ILE A 6 -5.08 14.75 9.88
CA ILE A 6 -4.89 14.97 8.44
C ILE A 6 -4.84 13.62 7.72
N ARG A 7 -5.63 13.44 6.65
CA ARG A 7 -5.59 12.20 5.85
C ARG A 7 -4.36 12.14 4.95
N ALA A 8 -3.88 10.94 4.65
CA ALA A 8 -2.83 10.73 3.65
C ALA A 8 -3.17 11.34 2.27
N SER A 9 -4.45 11.31 1.88
CA SER A 9 -4.91 11.96 0.64
C SER A 9 -4.77 13.47 0.65
N GLU A 10 -4.87 14.11 1.82
CA GLU A 10 -4.69 15.55 1.98
C GLU A 10 -3.21 15.92 1.90
N ILE A 11 -2.34 15.13 2.54
CA ILE A 11 -0.88 15.27 2.41
C ILE A 11 -0.48 15.13 0.94
N GLY A 12 -0.98 14.09 0.25
CA GLY A 12 -0.73 13.90 -1.18
C GLY A 12 -1.23 15.06 -2.05
N THR A 13 -2.41 15.62 -1.72
CA THR A 13 -2.94 16.79 -2.42
C THR A 13 -2.07 18.03 -2.19
N TYR A 14 -1.59 18.25 -0.98
CA TYR A 14 -0.70 19.36 -0.64
C TYR A 14 0.66 19.23 -1.35
N ALA A 15 1.27 18.04 -1.28
CA ALA A 15 2.54 17.73 -1.94
C ALA A 15 2.46 17.90 -3.46
N TYR A 16 1.33 17.55 -4.07
CA TYR A 16 1.08 17.81 -5.49
C TYR A 16 0.83 19.31 -5.77
N CYS A 17 -0.06 19.94 -5.00
CA CYS A 17 -0.40 21.35 -5.13
C CYS A 17 -1.03 21.92 -3.83
N ALA A 18 -0.26 22.72 -3.09
CA ALA A 18 -0.72 23.38 -1.87
C ALA A 18 -1.99 24.22 -2.07
N ARG A 19 -2.13 24.91 -3.23
CA ARG A 19 -3.32 25.69 -3.55
C ARG A 19 -4.56 24.81 -3.74
N ALA A 20 -4.41 23.65 -4.39
CA ALA A 20 -5.50 22.70 -4.56
C ALA A 20 -5.94 22.12 -3.21
N TRP A 21 -4.99 21.84 -2.32
CA TRP A 21 -5.30 21.44 -0.94
C TRP A 21 -6.06 22.54 -0.20
N TRP A 22 -5.60 23.79 -0.22
CA TRP A 22 -6.29 24.90 0.45
C TRP A 22 -7.73 25.09 -0.07
N LEU A 23 -7.91 25.02 -1.40
CA LEU A 23 -9.23 25.10 -2.01
C LEU A 23 -10.16 23.99 -1.53
N GLN A 24 -9.70 22.74 -1.51
CA GLN A 24 -10.53 21.60 -1.08
C GLN A 24 -10.77 21.59 0.43
N ALA A 25 -9.70 21.74 1.20
CA ALA A 25 -9.69 21.46 2.62
C ALA A 25 -10.16 22.68 3.43
N VAL A 26 -9.75 23.91 3.04
CA VAL A 26 -10.11 25.15 3.76
C VAL A 26 -11.36 25.81 3.16
N ARG A 27 -11.47 25.86 1.83
CA ARG A 27 -12.59 26.52 1.14
C ARG A 27 -13.74 25.59 0.75
N GLY A 28 -13.59 24.26 0.94
CA GLY A 28 -14.63 23.28 0.60
C GLY A 28 -14.90 23.14 -0.91
N VAL A 29 -14.00 23.64 -1.76
CA VAL A 29 -14.17 23.63 -3.22
C VAL A 29 -13.80 22.25 -3.76
N SER A 30 -14.79 21.56 -4.32
CA SER A 30 -14.58 20.24 -4.92
C SER A 30 -13.77 20.32 -6.22
N SER A 31 -12.99 19.27 -6.49
CA SER A 31 -12.28 19.15 -7.75
C SER A 31 -13.26 18.96 -8.91
N ARG A 32 -12.98 19.61 -10.05
CA ARG A 32 -13.74 19.36 -11.29
C ARG A 32 -13.30 18.09 -12.01
N ASN A 33 -12.13 17.54 -11.67
CA ASN A 33 -11.57 16.36 -12.33
C ASN A 33 -11.92 15.05 -11.59
N ILE A 34 -13.18 14.91 -11.18
CA ILE A 34 -13.68 13.73 -10.46
C ILE A 34 -13.42 12.42 -11.23
N PRO A 35 -13.59 12.33 -12.57
CA PRO A 35 -13.34 11.09 -13.29
C PRO A 35 -11.89 10.59 -13.16
N ALA A 36 -10.91 11.48 -13.26
CA ALA A 36 -9.50 11.10 -13.09
C ALA A 36 -9.20 10.67 -11.65
N GLN A 37 -9.76 11.37 -10.65
CA GLN A 37 -9.60 11.01 -9.24
C GLN A 37 -10.16 9.61 -8.96
N GLN A 38 -11.36 9.30 -9.44
CA GLN A 38 -11.94 7.96 -9.26
C GLN A 38 -11.15 6.87 -9.98
N ARG A 39 -10.57 7.16 -11.16
CA ARG A 39 -9.64 6.23 -11.82
C ARG A 39 -8.42 5.97 -10.95
N GLY A 40 -7.82 7.02 -10.37
CA GLY A 40 -6.71 6.91 -9.42
C GLY A 40 -7.05 6.05 -8.20
N VAL A 41 -8.21 6.27 -7.58
CA VAL A 41 -8.69 5.47 -6.44
C VAL A 41 -8.83 3.99 -6.82
N ARG A 42 -9.46 3.69 -7.96
CA ARG A 42 -9.62 2.31 -8.45
C ARG A 42 -8.26 1.65 -8.74
N TYR A 43 -7.35 2.40 -9.34
CA TYR A 43 -5.99 1.94 -9.62
C TYR A 43 -5.24 1.62 -8.32
N HIS A 44 -5.21 2.53 -7.35
CA HIS A 44 -4.58 2.30 -6.05
C HIS A 44 -5.18 1.10 -5.30
N ALA A 45 -6.51 0.94 -5.34
CA ALA A 45 -7.16 -0.22 -4.73
C ALA A 45 -6.73 -1.54 -5.40
N ARG A 46 -6.62 -1.57 -6.73
CA ARG A 46 -6.11 -2.74 -7.45
C ARG A 46 -4.66 -3.03 -7.11
N HIS A 47 -3.79 -2.02 -7.19
CA HIS A 47 -2.39 -2.14 -6.85
C HIS A 47 -2.18 -2.64 -5.41
N GLY A 48 -2.97 -2.13 -4.44
CA GLY A 48 -2.91 -2.61 -3.06
C GLY A 48 -3.24 -4.10 -2.92
N ARG A 49 -4.20 -4.63 -3.69
CA ARG A 49 -4.48 -6.08 -3.73
C ARG A 49 -3.32 -6.87 -4.32
N ASP A 50 -2.70 -6.36 -5.38
CA ASP A 50 -1.57 -6.99 -6.04
C ASP A 50 -0.36 -7.06 -5.11
N VAL A 51 -0.04 -5.95 -4.42
CA VAL A 51 1.03 -5.89 -3.40
C VAL A 51 0.75 -6.84 -2.25
N ALA A 52 -0.48 -6.88 -1.73
CA ALA A 52 -0.85 -7.80 -0.65
C ALA A 52 -0.68 -9.28 -1.09
N ARG A 53 -1.03 -9.61 -2.34
CA ARG A 53 -0.82 -10.95 -2.90
C ARG A 53 0.67 -11.27 -3.03
N ALA A 54 1.46 -10.35 -3.57
CA ALA A 54 2.90 -10.52 -3.71
C ALA A 54 3.58 -10.75 -2.36
N HIS A 55 3.20 -9.96 -1.34
CA HIS A 55 3.71 -10.12 0.02
C HIS A 55 3.35 -11.48 0.62
N ARG A 56 2.11 -11.95 0.48
CA ARG A 56 1.72 -13.30 0.94
C ARG A 56 2.52 -14.41 0.27
N LEU A 57 2.70 -14.33 -1.05
CA LEU A 57 3.49 -15.33 -1.80
C LEU A 57 4.96 -15.31 -1.39
N TYR A 58 5.53 -14.12 -1.19
CA TYR A 58 6.90 -13.97 -0.70
C TYR A 58 7.07 -14.61 0.68
N THR A 59 6.18 -14.30 1.63
CA THR A 59 6.21 -14.88 2.97
C THR A 59 6.06 -16.41 2.94
N LEU A 60 5.15 -16.94 2.13
CA LEU A 60 5.01 -18.39 1.94
C LEU A 60 6.28 -19.02 1.37
N GLY A 61 6.91 -18.36 0.39
CA GLY A 61 8.18 -18.80 -0.18
C GLY A 61 9.29 -18.89 0.86
N LEU A 62 9.42 -17.88 1.73
CA LEU A 62 10.39 -17.90 2.83
C LEU A 62 10.12 -19.01 3.85
N ILE A 63 8.85 -19.26 4.19
CA ILE A 63 8.46 -20.37 5.08
C ILE A 63 8.86 -21.71 4.46
N LEU A 64 8.49 -21.96 3.20
CA LEU A 64 8.80 -23.21 2.51
C LEU A 64 10.30 -23.43 2.35
N LEU A 65 11.05 -22.38 2.00
CA LEU A 65 12.51 -22.42 1.92
C LEU A 65 13.12 -22.79 3.28
N SER A 66 12.65 -22.16 4.36
CA SER A 66 13.15 -22.43 5.71
C SER A 66 12.88 -23.88 6.14
N LEU A 67 11.67 -24.39 5.87
CA LEU A 67 11.31 -25.79 6.12
C LEU A 67 12.17 -26.76 5.32
N GLY A 68 12.41 -26.47 4.03
CA GLY A 68 13.29 -27.28 3.18
C GLY A 68 14.72 -27.35 3.72
N LEU A 69 15.29 -26.21 4.14
CA LEU A 69 16.61 -26.16 4.75
C LEU A 69 16.70 -26.95 6.06
N LEU A 70 15.66 -26.86 6.91
CA LEU A 70 15.60 -27.63 8.16
C LEU A 70 15.57 -29.15 7.90
N LEU A 71 14.76 -29.59 6.95
CA LEU A 71 14.69 -31.01 6.57
C LEU A 71 16.02 -31.51 6.00
N LEU A 72 16.69 -30.72 5.16
CA LEU A 72 18.03 -31.03 4.66
C LEU A 72 19.05 -31.15 5.79
N ALA A 73 19.05 -30.20 6.73
CA ALA A 73 19.94 -30.23 7.88
C ALA A 73 19.70 -31.46 8.77
N MET A 74 18.43 -31.79 9.05
CA MET A 74 18.05 -33.01 9.80
C MET A 74 18.47 -34.28 9.07
N GLY A 75 18.30 -34.33 7.75
CA GLY A 75 18.74 -35.44 6.92
C GLY A 75 20.25 -35.63 6.99
N MET A 76 21.02 -34.55 6.86
CA MET A 76 22.48 -34.58 6.95
C MET A 76 22.98 -34.97 8.34
N TRP A 77 22.34 -34.48 9.41
CA TRP A 77 22.67 -34.83 10.79
C TRP A 77 22.63 -36.33 11.06
N ARG A 78 21.78 -37.07 10.35
CA ARG A 78 21.65 -38.52 10.51
C ARG A 78 22.82 -39.31 9.89
N TYR A 79 23.64 -38.69 9.03
CA TYR A 79 24.77 -39.32 8.35
C TYR A 79 26.14 -38.88 8.87
N VAL A 80 26.16 -38.03 9.91
CA VAL A 80 27.36 -37.58 10.64
C VAL A 80 27.37 -38.26 12.00
#